data_AF-A0A9X4IIN4-F1
#
_entry.id   AF-A0A9X4IIN4-F1
#
_cell.length_a   1.000
_cell.length_b   1.000
_cell.length_c   1.000
_cell.angle_alpha   90.00
_cell.angle_beta   90.00
_cell.angle_gamma   90.00
#
_symmetry.space_group_name_H-M   'P 1'
#
loop_
_entity.id
_entity.type
_entity.pdbx_description
1 polymer ?
#
loop_
_entity_poly.entity_id
_entity_poly.type
_entity_poly.pdbx_seq_one_letter_code
_entity_poly.pdbx_strand_id
1 'polypeptide(L)'
;MNSRSARARSVLSVLAMAFSALLIALTLNATPARAGDDPAAEQFVTKLSLDAIKIISDKTNSKAQKEQGFYTLFTQNADVPKIAAFCLGQYVRLPDDQQKQQYLKLFTDFVVKIYVTRLSGYTDQTITVTGSQLKGKNVLVMSQINFTDGRPPVKVTWWLLKKPDGYKIFDVNVVGVWLAQEQRASFASVISNNRGQFQPLLDTLNKQIADAEQGKLPPTEAAVPAN
;
A
#
# COMPACT_ATOMS: atom_id res chain seq x y z
N MET A 1 28.70 -69.97 -45.37
CA MET A 1 27.78 -71.13 -45.34
C MET A 1 27.24 -71.23 -43.91
N ASN A 2 25.92 -71.04 -43.75
CA ASN A 2 25.00 -71.38 -42.62
C ASN A 2 25.59 -71.49 -41.19
N SER A 3 25.04 -70.91 -40.12
CA SER A 3 23.64 -70.95 -39.70
C SER A 3 23.42 -70.21 -38.36
N ARG A 4 22.24 -69.59 -38.20
CA ARG A 4 21.26 -69.78 -37.10
C ARG A 4 21.77 -69.66 -35.64
N SER A 5 21.45 -68.59 -34.91
CA SER A 5 20.19 -68.32 -34.17
C SER A 5 20.13 -68.88 -32.73
N ALA A 6 19.43 -68.13 -31.87
CA ALA A 6 18.71 -68.56 -30.66
C ALA A 6 19.50 -68.43 -29.33
N ARG A 7 19.10 -67.49 -28.45
CA ARG A 7 18.13 -67.65 -27.32
C ARG A 7 18.72 -68.55 -26.21
N ALA A 8 18.64 -68.27 -24.91
CA ALA A 8 18.00 -67.26 -24.08
C ALA A 8 18.40 -67.55 -22.60
N ARG A 9 17.91 -66.71 -21.66
CA ARG A 9 17.59 -67.00 -20.24
C ARG A 9 18.79 -66.97 -19.25
N SER A 10 18.97 -65.90 -18.44
CA SER A 10 18.26 -65.51 -17.19
C SER A 10 18.78 -66.33 -15.97
N VAL A 11 19.05 -65.87 -14.73
CA VAL A 11 18.62 -64.74 -13.88
C VAL A 11 19.61 -64.65 -12.67
N LEU A 12 19.77 -63.46 -12.07
CA LEU A 12 20.15 -63.09 -10.68
C LEU A 12 21.40 -63.72 -9.98
N SER A 13 22.27 -62.85 -9.47
CA SER A 13 22.62 -62.80 -8.03
C SER A 13 23.32 -61.48 -7.68
N VAL A 14 22.80 -60.86 -6.63
CA VAL A 14 23.10 -59.54 -6.06
C VAL A 14 24.35 -59.63 -5.18
N LEU A 15 25.30 -58.70 -5.30
CA LEU A 15 25.87 -57.89 -4.19
C LEU A 15 27.04 -57.02 -4.72
N ALA A 16 26.80 -55.72 -4.91
CA ALA A 16 27.84 -54.70 -4.90
C ALA A 16 27.22 -53.37 -4.51
N MET A 17 26.86 -53.25 -3.22
CA MET A 17 26.66 -51.96 -2.58
C MET A 17 27.91 -51.64 -1.79
N ALA A 18 28.71 -50.72 -2.29
CA ALA A 18 29.35 -49.70 -1.47
C ALA A 18 29.88 -48.61 -2.40
N PHE A 19 29.50 -47.37 -2.11
CA PHE A 19 29.90 -46.12 -2.75
C PHE A 19 29.25 -45.76 -4.09
N SER A 20 28.69 -44.54 -4.13
CA SER A 20 28.35 -43.74 -5.33
C SER A 20 26.87 -43.57 -5.71
N ALA A 21 25.92 -43.54 -4.76
CA ALA A 21 24.57 -43.09 -5.08
C ALA A 21 23.81 -42.48 -3.88
N LEU A 22 24.35 -41.43 -3.25
CA LEU A 22 23.55 -40.60 -2.36
C LEU A 22 24.07 -39.17 -2.31
N LEU A 23 24.01 -38.44 -3.43
CA LEU A 23 24.37 -37.01 -3.46
C LEU A 23 23.65 -36.20 -4.56
N ILE A 24 22.53 -36.66 -5.10
CA ILE A 24 21.79 -35.92 -6.14
C ILE A 24 20.28 -36.06 -5.90
N ALA A 25 19.76 -35.39 -4.87
CA ALA A 25 18.32 -35.11 -4.76
C ALA A 25 18.07 -33.97 -3.75
N LEU A 26 18.80 -32.86 -3.87
CA LEU A 26 18.42 -31.59 -3.23
C LEU A 26 18.50 -30.47 -4.26
N THR A 27 17.88 -30.65 -5.43
CA THR A 27 17.52 -29.52 -6.28
C THR A 27 16.34 -28.82 -5.61
N LEU A 28 16.65 -27.92 -4.67
CA LEU A 28 15.74 -26.86 -4.29
C LEU A 28 15.32 -26.18 -5.59
N ASN A 29 14.04 -26.31 -5.94
CA ASN A 29 13.40 -25.45 -6.93
C ASN A 29 13.37 -24.04 -6.34
N ALA A 30 14.51 -23.36 -6.33
CA ALA A 30 14.57 -21.94 -6.14
C ALA A 30 13.93 -21.33 -7.38
N THR A 31 12.67 -20.94 -7.25
CA THR A 31 12.08 -20.00 -8.21
C THR A 31 13.06 -18.82 -8.31
N PRO A 32 13.50 -18.43 -9.52
CA PRO A 32 14.39 -17.30 -9.65
C PRO A 32 13.66 -16.10 -9.07
N ALA A 33 14.13 -15.60 -7.92
CA ALA A 33 13.71 -14.32 -7.41
C ALA A 33 14.00 -13.31 -8.52
N ARG A 34 12.96 -12.68 -9.07
CA ARG A 34 13.16 -11.63 -10.06
C ARG A 34 13.96 -10.54 -9.37
N ALA A 35 15.15 -10.24 -9.88
CA ALA A 35 15.96 -9.15 -9.40
C ALA A 35 15.15 -7.85 -9.52
N GLY A 36 14.65 -7.35 -8.40
CA GLY A 36 13.74 -6.19 -8.36
C GLY A 36 12.59 -6.31 -7.37
N ASP A 37 12.19 -7.53 -7.00
CA ASP A 37 11.08 -7.79 -6.09
C ASP A 37 11.52 -7.68 -4.61
N ASP A 38 10.60 -7.28 -3.73
CA ASP A 38 10.75 -7.21 -2.27
C ASP A 38 9.51 -7.88 -1.61
N PRO A 39 9.55 -9.21 -1.38
CA PRO A 39 8.42 -9.94 -0.81
C PRO A 39 7.98 -9.45 0.58
N ALA A 40 8.89 -8.88 1.37
CA ALA A 40 8.56 -8.33 2.68
C ALA A 40 7.72 -7.04 2.56
N ALA A 41 8.04 -6.19 1.58
CA ALA A 41 7.23 -5.02 1.24
C ALA A 41 5.83 -5.42 0.72
N GLU A 42 5.75 -6.46 -0.11
CA GLU A 42 4.48 -7.01 -0.61
C GLU A 42 3.60 -7.55 0.53
N GLN A 43 4.19 -8.29 1.46
CA GLN A 43 3.49 -8.80 2.64
C GLN A 43 3.01 -7.67 3.55
N PHE A 44 3.83 -6.63 3.74
CA PHE A 44 3.47 -5.44 4.49
C PHE A 44 2.21 -4.77 3.90
N VAL A 45 2.18 -4.52 2.59
CA VAL A 45 1.01 -3.93 1.92
C VAL A 45 -0.20 -4.85 1.98
N THR A 46 -0.01 -6.16 1.80
CA THR A 46 -1.09 -7.15 1.89
C THR A 46 -1.76 -7.10 3.26
N LYS A 47 -0.97 -7.22 4.34
CA LYS A 47 -1.47 -7.18 5.72
C LYS A 47 -2.18 -5.86 6.01
N LEU A 48 -1.53 -4.74 5.69
CA LEU A 48 -2.07 -3.41 5.92
C LEU A 48 -3.42 -3.22 5.23
N SER A 49 -3.54 -3.68 3.97
CA SER A 49 -4.76 -3.52 3.20
C SER A 49 -5.89 -4.41 3.74
N LEU A 50 -5.59 -5.62 4.21
CA LEU A 50 -6.55 -6.48 4.89
C LEU A 50 -7.05 -5.87 6.20
N ASP A 51 -6.14 -5.30 7.00
CA ASP A 51 -6.49 -4.62 8.25
C ASP A 51 -7.38 -3.39 7.97
N ALA A 52 -7.06 -2.61 6.94
CA ALA A 52 -7.87 -1.46 6.52
C ALA A 52 -9.27 -1.88 6.06
N ILE A 53 -9.36 -2.90 5.19
CA ILE A 53 -10.65 -3.44 4.73
C ILE A 53 -11.48 -3.90 5.92
N LYS A 54 -10.89 -4.69 6.83
CA LYS A 54 -11.57 -5.17 8.04
C LYS A 54 -12.15 -4.03 8.88
N ILE A 55 -11.39 -2.95 9.09
CA ILE A 55 -11.87 -1.78 9.84
C ILE A 55 -13.05 -1.11 9.12
N ILE A 56 -12.95 -0.89 7.82
CA ILE A 56 -13.95 -0.13 7.05
C ILE A 56 -15.22 -0.95 6.81
N SER A 57 -15.09 -2.25 6.52
CA SER A 57 -16.21 -3.12 6.15
C SER A 57 -17.00 -3.65 7.35
N ASP A 58 -16.48 -3.51 8.58
CA ASP A 58 -17.17 -3.97 9.78
C ASP A 58 -18.44 -3.14 10.03
N LYS A 59 -19.59 -3.76 9.81
CA LYS A 59 -20.92 -3.13 9.98
C LYS A 59 -21.31 -2.95 11.44
N THR A 60 -20.61 -3.58 12.39
CA THR A 60 -20.87 -3.45 13.82
C THR A 60 -20.24 -2.21 14.44
N ASN A 61 -19.22 -1.66 13.79
CA ASN A 61 -18.53 -0.44 14.24
C ASN A 61 -19.26 0.83 13.78
N SER A 62 -19.43 1.76 14.72
CA SER A 62 -19.79 3.15 14.43
C SER A 62 -18.71 3.85 13.59
N LYS A 63 -19.07 4.94 12.91
CA LYS A 63 -18.10 5.77 12.16
C LYS A 63 -16.92 6.19 13.03
N ALA A 64 -17.16 6.61 14.28
CA ALA A 64 -16.11 7.00 15.22
C ALA A 64 -15.15 5.85 15.56
N GLN A 65 -15.66 4.62 15.71
CA GLN A 65 -14.81 3.44 15.94
C GLN A 65 -13.95 3.12 14.71
N LYS A 66 -14.51 3.26 13.50
CA LYS A 66 -13.75 3.12 12.25
C LYS A 66 -12.67 4.18 12.11
N GLU A 67 -12.98 5.44 12.43
CA GLU A 67 -12.02 6.55 12.47
C GLU A 67 -10.87 6.25 13.43
N GLN A 68 -11.16 5.78 14.65
CA GLN A 68 -10.12 5.43 15.62
C GLN A 68 -9.24 4.25 15.17
N GLY A 69 -9.86 3.20 14.60
CA GLY A 69 -9.13 2.06 14.06
C GLY A 69 -8.22 2.47 12.90
N PHE A 70 -8.75 3.25 11.96
CA PHE A 70 -8.01 3.75 10.80
C PHE A 70 -6.91 4.73 11.22
N TYR A 71 -7.15 5.61 12.20
CA TYR A 71 -6.13 6.48 12.80
C TYR A 71 -4.94 5.67 13.31
N THR A 72 -5.23 4.61 14.08
CA THR A 72 -4.18 3.73 14.64
C THR A 72 -3.40 3.06 13.52
N LEU A 73 -4.11 2.49 12.53
CA LEU A 73 -3.49 1.83 11.39
C LEU A 73 -2.62 2.81 10.59
N PHE A 74 -3.12 4.00 10.28
CA PHE A 74 -2.42 5.02 9.51
C PHE A 74 -1.16 5.51 10.25
N THR A 75 -1.29 5.93 11.50
CA THR A 75 -0.16 6.49 12.27
C THR A 75 0.92 5.45 12.57
N GLN A 76 0.57 4.17 12.68
CA GLN A 76 1.54 3.09 12.87
C GLN A 76 2.21 2.63 11.58
N ASN A 77 1.63 2.85 10.40
CA ASN A 77 2.13 2.28 9.14
C ASN A 77 2.57 3.32 8.11
N ALA A 78 2.24 4.60 8.30
CA ALA A 78 2.70 5.71 7.45
C ALA A 78 3.74 6.57 8.17
N ASP A 79 4.62 7.22 7.39
CA ASP A 79 5.54 8.24 7.91
C ASP A 79 4.83 9.60 7.95
N VAL A 80 3.79 9.72 8.80
CA VAL A 80 2.85 10.87 8.83
C VAL A 80 3.57 12.22 8.88
N PRO A 81 4.59 12.45 9.73
CA PRO A 81 5.31 13.72 9.74
C PRO A 81 5.98 14.05 8.39
N LYS A 82 6.54 13.03 7.73
CA LYS A 82 7.19 13.20 6.42
C LYS A 82 6.18 13.47 5.30
N ILE A 83 5.02 12.80 5.33
CA ILE A 83 3.94 13.04 4.37
C ILE A 83 3.39 14.46 4.56
N ALA A 84 3.06 14.83 5.81
CA ALA A 84 2.56 16.17 6.14
C ALA A 84 3.54 17.27 5.69
N ALA A 85 4.84 17.10 5.94
CA ALA A 85 5.86 18.03 5.48
C ALA A 85 5.98 18.07 3.94
N PHE A 86 5.86 16.92 3.27
CA PHE A 86 5.85 16.87 1.80
C PHE A 86 4.67 17.64 1.20
N CYS A 87 3.47 17.51 1.79
CA CYS A 87 2.29 18.23 1.35
C CYS A 87 2.42 19.76 1.51
N LEU A 88 3.24 20.25 2.45
CA LEU A 88 3.54 21.70 2.53
C LEU A 88 4.47 22.18 1.41
N GLY A 89 5.27 21.29 0.83
CA GLY A 89 6.20 21.61 -0.25
C GLY A 89 7.12 22.79 0.09
N GLN A 90 7.09 23.84 -0.72
CA GLN A 90 7.92 25.04 -0.52
C GLN A 90 7.54 25.84 0.74
N TYR A 91 6.33 25.66 1.26
CA TYR A 91 5.82 26.37 2.43
C TYR A 91 6.12 25.65 3.75
N VAL A 92 6.93 24.57 3.74
CA VAL A 92 7.24 23.78 4.95
C VAL A 92 7.89 24.61 6.07
N ARG A 93 8.53 25.74 5.74
CA ARG A 93 9.17 26.67 6.70
C ARG A 93 8.27 27.84 7.12
N LEU A 94 7.08 27.94 6.55
CA LEU A 94 6.14 29.03 6.81
C LEU A 94 5.55 29.02 8.25
N PRO A 95 5.07 27.88 8.78
CA PRO A 95 4.44 27.88 10.09
C PRO A 95 5.43 28.10 11.24
N ASP A 96 4.98 28.78 12.29
CA ASP A 96 5.64 28.76 13.59
C ASP A 96 5.46 27.40 14.31
N ASP A 97 6.05 27.23 15.49
CA ASP A 97 6.03 25.94 16.18
C ASP A 97 4.64 25.53 16.68
N GLN A 98 3.80 26.50 17.06
CA GLN A 98 2.41 26.24 17.45
C GLN A 98 1.60 25.80 16.22
N GLN A 99 1.75 26.50 15.10
CA GLN A 99 1.11 26.19 13.83
C GLN A 99 1.56 24.84 13.27
N LYS A 100 2.84 24.46 13.42
CA LYS A 100 3.33 23.12 13.02
C LYS A 100 2.63 22.00 13.78
N GLN A 101 2.49 22.14 15.09
CA GLN A 101 1.83 21.13 15.93
C GLN A 101 0.35 21.04 15.58
N GLN A 102 -0.32 22.19 15.43
CA GLN A 102 -1.72 22.25 15.01
C GLN A 102 -1.92 21.64 13.62
N TYR A 103 -1.05 21.99 12.66
CA TYR A 103 -1.09 21.45 11.31
C TYR A 103 -0.95 19.93 11.30
N LEU A 104 0.03 19.36 12.02
CA LEU A 104 0.23 17.92 12.02
C LEU A 104 -0.98 17.17 12.58
N LYS A 105 -1.61 17.72 13.63
CA LYS A 105 -2.85 17.18 14.18
C LYS A 105 -3.97 17.24 13.13
N LEU A 106 -4.23 18.43 12.58
CA LEU A 106 -5.30 18.63 11.59
C LEU A 106 -5.09 17.83 10.32
N PHE A 107 -3.86 17.71 9.82
CA PHE A 107 -3.52 16.88 8.68
C PHE A 107 -3.88 15.42 8.93
N THR A 108 -3.53 14.90 10.12
CA THR A 108 -3.84 13.51 10.49
C THR A 108 -5.34 13.29 10.60
N ASP A 109 -6.06 14.19 11.29
CA ASP A 109 -7.52 14.13 11.43
C ASP A 109 -8.22 14.22 10.07
N PHE A 110 -7.75 15.12 9.20
CA PHE A 110 -8.23 15.29 7.84
C PHE A 110 -8.10 13.99 7.03
N VAL A 111 -6.92 13.38 6.98
CA VAL A 111 -6.70 12.12 6.25
C VAL A 111 -7.66 11.05 6.78
N VAL A 112 -7.71 10.84 8.09
CA VAL A 112 -8.55 9.79 8.70
C VAL A 112 -10.02 9.99 8.36
N LYS A 113 -10.57 11.17 8.59
CA LYS A 113 -12.01 11.44 8.41
C LYS A 113 -12.43 11.36 6.95
N ILE A 114 -11.59 11.88 6.05
CA ILE A 114 -11.86 11.89 4.62
C ILE A 114 -11.84 10.47 4.06
N TYR A 115 -10.79 9.69 4.34
CA TYR A 115 -10.69 8.34 3.79
C TYR A 115 -11.69 7.38 4.43
N VAL A 116 -11.97 7.48 5.73
CA VAL A 116 -13.04 6.66 6.33
C VAL A 116 -14.39 7.01 5.72
N THR A 117 -14.71 8.29 5.55
CA THR A 117 -15.97 8.71 4.92
C THR A 117 -16.05 8.26 3.47
N ARG A 118 -14.97 8.41 2.69
CA ARG A 118 -14.91 8.00 1.28
C ARG A 118 -15.00 6.48 1.10
N LEU A 119 -14.32 5.72 1.96
CA LEU A 119 -14.25 4.26 1.87
C LEU A 119 -15.47 3.57 2.50
N SER A 120 -16.31 4.29 3.27
CA SER A 120 -17.49 3.69 3.91
C SER A 120 -18.51 3.09 2.91
N GLY A 121 -18.50 3.53 1.65
CA GLY A 121 -19.32 2.96 0.57
C GLY A 121 -18.67 1.76 -0.15
N TYR A 122 -17.45 1.39 0.23
CA TYR A 122 -16.65 0.35 -0.42
C TYR A 122 -16.52 -0.86 0.52
N THR A 123 -17.49 -1.78 0.48
CA THR A 123 -17.52 -2.94 1.37
C THR A 123 -17.27 -4.29 0.70
N ASP A 124 -17.37 -4.37 -0.63
CA ASP A 124 -17.40 -5.63 -1.38
C ASP A 124 -16.22 -5.75 -2.37
N GLN A 125 -15.07 -5.21 -2.00
CA GLN A 125 -13.84 -5.27 -2.80
C GLN A 125 -12.76 -6.12 -2.13
N THR A 126 -11.90 -6.71 -2.95
CA THR A 126 -10.65 -7.33 -2.50
C THR A 126 -9.46 -6.59 -3.06
N ILE A 127 -8.32 -6.71 -2.41
CA ILE A 127 -7.05 -6.16 -2.91
C ILE A 127 -6.06 -7.27 -3.12
N THR A 128 -5.42 -7.27 -4.28
CA THR A 128 -4.39 -8.24 -4.64
C THR A 128 -3.10 -7.52 -4.95
N VAL A 129 -2.05 -7.81 -4.20
CA VAL A 129 -0.69 -7.37 -4.52
C VAL A 129 -0.20 -8.17 -5.72
N THR A 130 0.30 -7.48 -6.74
CA THR A 130 0.72 -8.07 -8.02
C THR A 130 2.24 -8.08 -8.19
N GLY A 131 2.97 -7.51 -7.25
CA GLY A 131 4.44 -7.49 -7.22
C GLY A 131 4.99 -6.21 -6.65
N SER A 132 6.30 -6.08 -6.70
CA SER A 132 7.02 -4.90 -6.21
C SER A 132 8.24 -4.60 -7.07
N GLN A 133 8.78 -3.40 -6.88
CA GLN A 133 9.95 -2.91 -7.59
C GLN A 133 10.79 -2.01 -6.68
N LEU A 134 12.08 -2.29 -6.58
CA LEU A 134 13.04 -1.37 -5.96
C LEU A 134 13.15 -0.05 -6.74
N LYS A 135 13.08 1.07 -6.02
CA LYS A 135 13.27 2.43 -6.54
C LYS A 135 14.32 3.17 -5.70
N GLY A 136 15.59 2.93 -6.03
CA GLY A 136 16.72 3.39 -5.22
C GLY A 136 16.66 2.77 -3.82
N LYS A 137 16.52 3.61 -2.79
CA LYS A 137 16.37 3.17 -1.38
C LYS A 137 14.92 2.89 -0.95
N ASN A 138 13.96 3.09 -1.85
CA ASN A 138 12.54 2.92 -1.60
C ASN A 138 12.00 1.71 -2.36
N VAL A 139 10.76 1.32 -2.08
CA VAL A 139 10.07 0.23 -2.77
C VAL A 139 8.74 0.74 -3.29
N LEU A 140 8.42 0.41 -4.55
CA LEU A 140 7.08 0.52 -5.08
C LEU A 140 6.42 -0.85 -5.00
N VAL A 141 5.23 -0.94 -4.42
CA VAL A 141 4.42 -2.18 -4.42
C VAL A 141 3.21 -1.93 -5.29
N MET A 142 2.94 -2.81 -6.24
CA MET A 142 1.80 -2.71 -7.15
C MET A 142 0.68 -3.62 -6.65
N SER A 143 -0.55 -3.13 -6.69
CA SER A 143 -1.73 -3.92 -6.36
C SER A 143 -2.93 -3.54 -7.23
N GLN A 144 -3.98 -4.33 -7.14
CA GLN A 144 -5.26 -4.09 -7.81
C GLN A 144 -6.40 -4.25 -6.82
N ILE A 145 -7.34 -3.31 -6.84
CA ILE A 145 -8.63 -3.42 -6.17
C ILE A 145 -9.56 -4.13 -7.15
N ASN A 146 -10.03 -5.32 -6.77
CA ASN A 146 -10.96 -6.13 -7.54
C ASN A 146 -12.37 -5.97 -6.97
N PHE A 147 -13.35 -5.89 -7.87
CA PHE A 147 -14.75 -5.72 -7.53
C PHE A 147 -15.53 -6.98 -7.88
N THR A 148 -16.57 -7.26 -7.09
CA THR A 148 -17.44 -8.43 -7.26
C THR A 148 -18.53 -8.24 -8.32
N ASP A 149 -18.77 -6.99 -8.74
CA ASP A 149 -19.81 -6.58 -9.71
C ASP A 149 -19.33 -6.59 -11.18
N GLY A 150 -18.09 -7.06 -11.43
CA GLY A 150 -17.54 -7.23 -12.78
C GLY A 150 -16.92 -5.98 -13.41
N ARG A 151 -16.89 -4.83 -12.71
CA ARG A 151 -16.19 -3.64 -13.21
C ARG A 151 -14.66 -3.85 -13.25
N PRO A 152 -13.92 -3.12 -14.13
CA PRO A 152 -12.48 -3.28 -14.24
C PRO A 152 -11.74 -3.05 -12.91
N PRO A 153 -10.68 -3.85 -12.61
CA PRO A 153 -9.87 -3.62 -11.43
C PRO A 153 -9.19 -2.26 -11.44
N VAL A 154 -9.07 -1.65 -10.25
CA VAL A 154 -8.42 -0.36 -10.08
C VAL A 154 -6.99 -0.57 -9.63
N LYS A 155 -6.04 -0.06 -10.45
CA LYS A 155 -4.62 -0.15 -10.14
C LYS A 155 -4.25 0.81 -9.02
N VAL A 156 -3.49 0.27 -8.07
CA VAL A 156 -2.92 1.01 -6.95
C VAL A 156 -1.42 0.76 -6.90
N THR A 157 -0.62 1.79 -6.61
CA THR A 157 0.82 1.63 -6.37
C THR A 157 1.21 2.32 -5.08
N TRP A 158 1.86 1.60 -4.19
CA TRP A 158 2.25 2.06 -2.86
C TRP A 158 3.72 2.46 -2.90
N TRP A 159 4.04 3.68 -2.50
CA TRP A 159 5.41 4.12 -2.30
C TRP A 159 5.78 3.92 -0.84
N LEU A 160 6.68 2.96 -0.59
CA LEU A 160 7.21 2.65 0.73
C LEU A 160 8.61 3.21 0.95
N LEU A 161 8.84 3.71 2.16
CA LEU A 161 10.16 4.01 2.69
C LEU A 161 10.66 2.78 3.44
N LYS A 162 11.87 2.34 3.12
CA LYS A 162 12.57 1.34 3.93
C LYS A 162 13.14 2.03 5.18
N LYS A 163 12.84 1.47 6.34
CA LYS A 163 13.30 1.88 7.66
C LYS A 163 14.08 0.71 8.30
N PRO A 164 14.91 0.94 9.33
CA PRO A 164 15.61 -0.14 10.02
C PRO A 164 14.66 -1.20 10.60
N ASP A 165 13.46 -0.79 11.00
CA ASP A 165 12.43 -1.60 11.64
C ASP A 165 11.32 -2.09 10.69
N GLY A 166 11.45 -1.85 9.38
CA GLY A 166 10.48 -2.31 8.38
C GLY A 166 10.15 -1.26 7.33
N TYR A 167 8.87 -1.14 6.99
CA TYR A 167 8.39 -0.23 5.95
C TYR A 167 7.42 0.79 6.51
N LYS A 168 7.42 1.99 5.92
CA LYS A 168 6.38 3.00 6.13
C LYS A 168 5.84 3.46 4.79
N ILE A 169 4.53 3.66 4.70
CA ILE A 169 3.94 4.34 3.54
C ILE A 169 4.42 5.79 3.52
N PHE A 170 4.81 6.24 2.33
CA PHE A 170 4.99 7.64 2.01
C PHE A 170 3.89 8.18 1.12
N ASP A 171 3.46 7.41 0.11
CA ASP A 171 2.40 7.85 -0.80
C ASP A 171 1.69 6.65 -1.43
N VAL A 172 0.50 6.89 -1.97
CA VAL A 172 -0.30 5.92 -2.72
C VAL A 172 -0.69 6.55 -4.04
N ASN A 173 -0.51 5.80 -5.12
CA ASN A 173 -0.99 6.13 -6.44
C ASN A 173 -2.28 5.37 -6.71
N VAL A 174 -3.32 6.08 -7.13
CA VAL A 174 -4.59 5.50 -7.56
C VAL A 174 -4.86 5.97 -8.97
N VAL A 175 -4.94 5.03 -9.93
CA VAL A 175 -5.21 5.33 -11.35
C VAL A 175 -4.27 6.43 -11.91
N GLY A 176 -2.98 6.34 -11.61
CA GLY A 176 -1.97 7.26 -12.12
C GLY A 176 -1.79 8.53 -11.28
N VAL A 177 -2.63 8.78 -10.29
CA VAL A 177 -2.58 9.98 -9.45
C VAL A 177 -1.98 9.68 -8.07
N TRP A 178 -0.89 10.36 -7.73
CA TRP A 178 -0.22 10.27 -6.42
C TRP A 178 -0.90 11.20 -5.41
N LEU A 179 -1.47 10.62 -4.35
CA LEU A 179 -2.33 11.34 -3.41
C LEU A 179 -1.60 12.48 -2.69
N ALA A 180 -0.41 12.23 -2.15
CA ALA A 180 0.34 13.27 -1.45
C ALA A 180 0.80 14.40 -2.40
N GLN A 181 1.03 14.08 -3.68
CA GLN A 181 1.40 15.07 -4.70
C GLN A 181 0.22 15.97 -5.07
N GLU A 182 -0.98 15.42 -5.22
CA GLU A 182 -2.19 16.22 -5.39
C GLU A 182 -2.45 17.09 -4.16
N GLN A 183 -2.29 16.52 -2.96
CA GLN A 183 -2.51 17.25 -1.71
C GLN A 183 -1.54 18.41 -1.55
N ARG A 184 -0.30 18.22 -2.01
CA ARG A 184 0.68 19.29 -2.10
C ARG A 184 0.23 20.41 -3.04
N ALA A 185 -0.32 20.09 -4.21
CA ALA A 185 -0.82 21.09 -5.15
C ALA A 185 -2.01 21.87 -4.54
N SER A 186 -2.92 21.16 -3.88
CA SER A 186 -4.07 21.75 -3.17
C SER A 186 -3.64 22.69 -2.06
N PHE A 187 -2.72 22.27 -1.18
CA PHE A 187 -2.20 23.12 -0.09
C PHE A 187 -1.42 24.32 -0.63
N ALA A 188 -0.61 24.14 -1.66
CA ALA A 188 0.10 25.23 -2.30
C ALA A 188 -0.87 26.27 -2.89
N SER A 189 -1.97 25.82 -3.51
CA SER A 189 -3.02 26.69 -4.03
C SER A 189 -3.69 27.50 -2.91
N VAL A 190 -4.06 26.86 -1.80
CA VAL A 190 -4.64 27.55 -0.63
C VAL A 190 -3.70 28.62 -0.10
N ILE A 191 -2.43 28.29 0.14
CA ILE A 191 -1.47 29.24 0.70
C ILE A 191 -1.17 30.38 -0.29
N SER A 192 -0.98 30.07 -1.57
CA SER A 192 -0.68 31.08 -2.61
C SER A 192 -1.83 32.06 -2.81
N ASN A 193 -3.07 31.57 -2.88
CA ASN A 193 -4.26 32.41 -3.04
C ASN A 193 -4.52 33.30 -1.81
N ASN A 194 -3.94 32.92 -0.65
CA ASN A 194 -4.01 33.68 0.58
C ASN A 194 -2.70 34.42 0.90
N ARG A 195 -1.98 34.88 -0.15
CA ARG A 195 -0.79 35.75 -0.03
C ARG A 195 0.32 35.17 0.85
N GLY A 196 0.46 33.85 0.87
CA GLY A 196 1.48 33.18 1.67
C GLY A 196 1.18 33.08 3.16
N GLN A 197 -0.06 33.32 3.60
CA GLN A 197 -0.45 33.12 4.99
C GLN A 197 -0.72 31.64 5.28
N PHE A 198 -0.31 31.16 6.45
CA PHE A 198 -0.49 29.75 6.83
C PHE A 198 -1.86 29.46 7.45
N GLN A 199 -2.42 30.41 8.22
CA GLN A 199 -3.70 30.24 8.91
C GLN A 199 -4.85 29.76 7.99
N PRO A 200 -5.00 30.28 6.76
CA PRO A 200 -6.04 29.81 5.85
C PRO A 200 -5.96 28.32 5.48
N LEU A 201 -4.77 27.71 5.51
CA LEU A 201 -4.63 26.26 5.35
C LEU A 201 -5.20 25.51 6.55
N LEU A 202 -4.91 25.96 7.78
CA LEU A 202 -5.47 25.38 8.99
C LEU A 202 -7.01 25.49 9.01
N ASP A 203 -7.53 26.63 8.60
CA ASP A 203 -8.98 26.87 8.51
C ASP A 203 -9.62 25.96 7.45
N THR A 204 -8.95 25.77 6.31
CA THR A 204 -9.39 24.86 5.25
C THR A 204 -9.46 23.41 5.75
N LEU A 205 -8.42 22.94 6.47
CA LEU A 205 -8.41 21.59 7.04
C LEU A 205 -9.54 21.39 8.05
N ASN A 206 -9.75 22.35 8.97
CA ASN A 206 -10.86 22.32 9.92
C ASN A 206 -12.22 22.23 9.22
N LYS A 207 -12.42 23.03 8.18
CA LYS A 207 -13.66 23.01 7.39
C LYS A 207 -13.87 21.65 6.74
N GLN A 208 -12.86 21.10 6.07
CA GLN A 208 -12.95 19.81 5.39
C GLN A 208 -13.19 18.66 6.37
N ILE A 209 -12.60 18.72 7.57
CA ILE A 209 -12.88 17.78 8.66
C ILE A 209 -14.36 17.83 9.05
N ALA A 210 -14.91 19.02 9.31
CA ALA A 210 -16.32 19.19 9.69
C ALA A 210 -17.29 18.77 8.57
N ASP A 211 -16.93 19.06 7.31
CA ASP A 211 -17.69 18.63 6.13
C ASP A 211 -17.70 17.10 6.01
N ALA A 212 -16.54 16.44 6.21
CA ALA A 212 -16.42 14.98 6.15
C ALA A 212 -17.26 14.29 7.24
N GLU A 213 -17.38 14.88 8.43
CA GLU A 213 -18.27 14.38 9.48
C GLU A 213 -19.73 14.34 9.02
N GLN A 214 -20.15 15.32 8.22
CA GLN A 214 -21.47 15.40 7.59
C GLN A 214 -21.59 14.58 6.29
N GLY A 215 -20.56 13.82 5.90
CA GLY A 215 -20.53 13.05 4.66
C GLY A 215 -20.21 13.86 3.40
N LYS A 216 -19.85 15.14 3.54
CA LYS A 216 -19.43 15.99 2.42
C LYS A 216 -17.93 15.83 2.22
N LEU A 217 -17.52 15.43 1.02
CA LEU A 217 -16.12 15.22 0.68
C LEU A 217 -15.59 16.39 -0.15
N PRO A 218 -14.32 16.77 0.00
CA PRO A 218 -13.68 17.75 -0.87
C PRO A 218 -13.65 17.21 -2.32
N PRO A 219 -13.69 18.12 -3.32
CA PRO A 219 -13.53 17.76 -4.72
C PRO A 219 -12.31 16.86 -4.94
N THR A 220 -12.50 15.88 -5.80
CA THR A 220 -11.69 14.67 -5.88
C THR A 220 -10.18 14.89 -5.99
N GLU A 221 -9.48 14.50 -4.92
CA GLU A 221 -8.10 14.03 -4.93
C GLU A 221 -8.13 12.52 -5.27
N ALA A 222 -7.76 12.14 -6.49
CA ALA A 222 -7.86 10.79 -7.09
C ALA A 222 -9.08 9.94 -6.68
N ALA A 223 -10.13 9.93 -7.51
CA ALA A 223 -11.24 8.99 -7.34
C ALA A 223 -10.77 7.62 -7.83
N VAL A 224 -10.80 6.62 -6.96
CA VAL A 224 -11.45 5.37 -7.38
C VAL A 224 -12.88 5.81 -7.73
N PRO A 225 -13.33 5.72 -8.99
CA PRO A 225 -14.68 6.17 -9.33
C PRO A 225 -15.68 5.40 -8.45
N ALA A 226 -16.37 6.10 -7.56
CA ALA A 226 -17.57 5.55 -6.93
C ALA A 226 -18.66 5.52 -8.00
N ASN A 227 -19.47 4.44 -7.99
CA ASN A 227 -20.62 4.17 -8.85
C ASN A 227 -20.99 5.24 -9.88
#